data_AF-A0A085BK93-F1
#
_entry.id   AF-A0A085BK93-F1
#
_cell.length_a   1.000
_cell.length_b   1.000
_cell.length_c   1.000
_cell.angle_alpha   90.00
_cell.angle_beta   90.00
_cell.angle_gamma   90.00
#
_symmetry.space_group_name_H-M   'P 1'
#
loop_
_entity.id
_entity.type
_entity.pdbx_description
1 polymer ?
#
loop_
_entity_poly.entity_id
_entity_poly.type
_entity_poly.pdbx_seq_one_letter_code
_entity_poly.pdbx_strand_id
1 'polypeptide(L)'
;MKFKTSKSGVTKFITNLKLKPYEIYEGDSHKSGEKNRSMGLVRFPPILKFRVVDSTKTSFKVVTNENLNESFYIKRDAKSAYYTTEQQHFDNNCIGCPDSNYNPNWNIFETWERYLKRAEYISKQNLKIYDQPNVKVIFEDKQNTFLPFNITEVNGDWIKLKKGMGRESNFDASKNFDGWTQWKEGDKILIDITEHKYE
;
A
#
# COMPACT_ATOMS: atom_id res chain seq x y z
N MET A 1 -10.36 -9.61 20.25
CA MET A 1 -9.90 -8.21 20.15
C MET A 1 -11.09 -7.31 20.42
N LYS A 2 -10.96 -6.24 21.20
CA LYS A 2 -12.07 -5.29 21.42
C LYS A 2 -11.57 -3.87 21.64
N PHE A 3 -12.29 -2.90 21.11
CA PHE A 3 -12.12 -1.51 21.48
C PHE A 3 -12.80 -1.25 22.82
N LYS A 4 -12.12 -0.56 23.73
CA LYS A 4 -12.69 -0.05 24.98
C LYS A 4 -12.54 1.46 25.01
N THR A 5 -13.65 2.16 25.09
CA THR A 5 -13.66 3.60 25.39
C THR A 5 -13.71 3.78 26.90
N SER A 6 -12.75 4.52 27.43
CA SER A 6 -12.72 4.91 28.85
C SER A 6 -13.65 6.09 29.11
N LYS A 7 -13.97 6.34 30.39
CA LYS A 7 -14.82 7.48 30.81
C LYS A 7 -14.24 8.85 30.40
N SER A 8 -12.94 8.94 30.14
CA SER A 8 -12.27 10.15 29.63
C SER A 8 -12.32 10.30 28.11
N GLY A 9 -13.04 9.43 27.40
CA GLY A 9 -13.13 9.43 25.93
C GLY A 9 -11.93 8.80 25.22
N VAL A 10 -10.93 8.29 25.95
CA VAL A 10 -9.79 7.59 25.34
C VAL A 10 -10.22 6.18 24.92
N THR A 11 -10.10 5.89 23.62
CA THR A 11 -10.33 4.57 23.03
C THR A 11 -9.05 3.75 23.03
N LYS A 12 -9.08 2.56 23.62
CA LYS A 12 -7.97 1.61 23.67
C LYS A 12 -8.33 0.36 22.87
N PHE A 13 -7.40 -0.12 22.06
CA PHE A 13 -7.50 -1.45 21.45
C PHE A 13 -6.88 -2.47 22.41
N ILE A 14 -7.69 -3.39 22.92
CA ILE A 14 -7.23 -4.43 23.84
C ILE A 14 -7.19 -5.77 23.11
N THR A 15 -6.00 -6.37 23.11
CA THR A 15 -5.75 -7.70 22.55
C THR A 15 -4.79 -8.46 23.47
N ASN A 16 -4.97 -9.78 23.54
CA ASN A 16 -4.02 -10.69 24.19
C ASN A 16 -2.94 -11.16 23.21
N LEU A 17 -3.05 -10.76 21.94
CA LEU A 17 -2.10 -11.07 20.89
C LEU A 17 -0.95 -10.07 20.95
N LYS A 18 0.29 -10.57 20.85
CA LYS A 18 1.47 -9.72 20.70
C LYS A 18 1.63 -9.35 19.23
N LEU A 19 1.02 -8.23 18.83
CA LEU A 19 1.05 -7.77 17.44
C LEU A 19 2.35 -7.03 17.13
N LYS A 20 2.93 -7.30 15.95
CA LYS A 20 4.03 -6.54 15.33
C LYS A 20 3.69 -6.28 13.86
N PRO A 21 2.67 -5.43 13.63
CA PRO A 21 2.15 -5.18 12.30
C PRO A 21 3.10 -4.26 11.50
N TYR A 22 2.80 -4.03 10.22
CA TYR A 22 3.56 -3.12 9.35
C TYR A 22 3.74 -1.73 9.96
N GLU A 23 2.66 -1.19 10.54
CA GLU A 23 2.69 0.09 11.24
C GLU A 23 1.81 0.04 12.48
N ILE A 24 2.36 0.49 13.61
CA ILE A 24 1.62 0.74 14.84
C ILE A 24 2.03 2.11 15.37
N TYR A 25 1.06 3.02 15.42
CA TYR A 25 1.24 4.37 15.96
C TYR A 25 0.08 4.68 16.88
N GLU A 26 0.39 5.17 18.08
CA GLU A 26 -0.63 5.45 19.09
C GLU A 26 -1.43 6.73 18.83
N GLY A 27 -1.03 7.51 17.83
CA GLY A 27 -1.63 8.81 17.54
C GLY A 27 -1.09 9.91 18.46
N ASP A 28 -1.64 11.10 18.30
CA ASP A 28 -1.30 12.23 19.15
C ASP A 28 -1.79 12.02 20.59
N SER A 29 -0.88 12.26 21.55
CA SER A 29 -1.28 12.57 22.93
C SER A 29 -2.20 13.80 22.95
N HIS A 30 -2.98 13.98 24.02
CA HIS A 30 -3.86 15.16 24.13
C HIS A 30 -3.08 16.48 23.98
N LYS A 31 -1.94 16.60 24.67
CA LYS A 31 -1.07 17.79 24.59
C LYS A 31 -0.49 17.99 23.18
N SER A 32 -0.06 16.91 22.52
CA SER A 32 0.46 16.95 21.16
C SER A 32 -0.63 17.37 20.17
N GLY A 33 -1.83 16.82 20.31
CA GLY A 33 -2.97 17.13 19.46
C GLY A 33 -3.42 18.59 19.58
N GLU A 34 -3.46 19.15 20.80
CA GLU A 34 -3.76 20.57 20.99
C GLU A 34 -2.67 21.47 20.39
N LYS A 35 -1.40 21.08 20.54
CA LYS A 35 -0.28 21.81 19.91
C LYS A 35 -0.39 21.78 18.38
N ASN A 36 -0.62 20.61 17.79
CA ASN A 36 -0.77 20.44 16.33
C ASN A 36 -1.93 21.30 15.81
N ARG A 37 -3.07 21.28 16.50
CA ARG A 37 -4.22 22.16 16.18
C ARG A 37 -3.87 23.64 16.26
N SER A 38 -3.14 24.07 17.30
CA SER A 38 -2.73 25.47 17.43
C SER A 38 -1.76 25.93 16.34
N MET A 39 -1.09 24.99 15.67
CA MET A 39 -0.21 25.25 14.53
C MET A 39 -0.92 25.08 13.17
N GLY A 40 -2.25 24.91 13.16
CA GLY A 40 -3.03 24.71 11.94
C GLY A 40 -2.96 23.29 11.35
N LEU A 41 -2.35 22.33 12.07
CA LEU A 41 -2.30 20.93 11.65
C LEU A 41 -3.52 20.15 12.16
N VAL A 42 -3.80 19.02 11.51
CA VAL A 42 -4.80 18.04 11.99
C VAL A 42 -4.28 17.27 13.21
N ARG A 43 -5.19 16.69 13.98
CA ARG A 43 -4.84 15.72 15.02
C ARG A 43 -4.55 14.38 14.36
N PHE A 44 -3.40 13.78 14.66
CA PHE A 44 -3.05 12.47 14.13
C PHE A 44 -3.73 11.36 14.95
N PRO A 45 -4.58 10.53 14.33
CA PRO A 45 -5.27 9.45 15.03
C PRO A 45 -4.34 8.26 15.28
N PRO A 46 -4.71 7.33 16.17
CA PRO A 46 -4.04 6.03 16.28
C PRO A 46 -4.11 5.27 14.95
N ILE A 47 -3.01 4.62 14.57
CA ILE A 47 -2.86 3.84 13.34
C ILE A 47 -2.49 2.40 13.69
N LEU A 48 -3.16 1.46 13.04
CA LEU A 48 -2.82 0.04 13.06
C LEU A 48 -2.96 -0.52 11.64
N LYS A 49 -1.83 -0.69 10.94
CA LYS A 49 -1.81 -1.18 9.54
C LYS A 49 -1.23 -2.58 9.45
N PHE A 50 -1.99 -3.50 8.87
CA PHE A 50 -1.52 -4.85 8.57
C PHE A 50 -1.31 -5.03 7.06
N ARG A 51 -0.29 -5.80 6.67
CA ARG A 51 -0.16 -6.25 5.27
C ARG A 51 -1.20 -7.32 4.99
N VAL A 52 -2.03 -7.12 3.97
CA VAL A 52 -2.93 -8.17 3.45
C VAL A 52 -2.13 -9.03 2.47
N VAL A 53 -2.11 -10.34 2.70
CA VAL A 53 -1.40 -11.30 1.84
C VAL A 53 -2.34 -12.18 1.03
N ASP A 54 -3.61 -12.29 1.44
CA ASP A 54 -4.65 -12.98 0.68
C ASP A 54 -6.03 -12.42 1.03
N SER A 55 -7.00 -12.56 0.14
CA SER A 55 -8.38 -12.11 0.36
C SER A 55 -9.41 -13.06 -0.26
N THR A 56 -10.43 -13.39 0.52
CA THR A 56 -11.58 -14.18 0.07
C THR A 56 -12.85 -13.34 0.13
N LYS A 57 -14.00 -13.87 -0.35
CA LYS A 57 -15.30 -13.20 -0.21
C LYS A 57 -15.70 -12.89 1.24
N THR A 58 -15.10 -13.58 2.23
CA THR A 58 -15.52 -13.50 3.64
C THR A 58 -14.42 -13.06 4.60
N SER A 59 -13.16 -12.96 4.16
CA SER A 59 -12.04 -12.67 5.05
C SER A 59 -10.81 -12.09 4.35
N PHE A 60 -9.91 -11.52 5.15
CA PHE A 60 -8.55 -11.14 4.76
C PHE A 60 -7.56 -11.97 5.55
N LYS A 61 -6.57 -12.54 4.88
CA LYS A 61 -5.38 -13.05 5.56
C LYS A 61 -4.41 -11.88 5.71
N VAL A 62 -4.09 -11.52 6.94
CA VAL A 62 -3.19 -10.40 7.25
C VAL A 62 -1.99 -10.87 8.04
N VAL A 63 -0.82 -10.30 7.77
CA VAL A 63 0.39 -10.52 8.55
C VAL A 63 0.30 -9.69 9.82
N THR A 64 0.35 -10.36 10.97
CA THR A 64 0.23 -9.74 12.30
C THR A 64 1.54 -9.62 13.04
N ASN A 65 2.58 -10.28 12.53
CA ASN A 65 3.95 -10.15 12.98
C ASN A 65 4.89 -10.23 11.78
N GLU A 66 5.38 -9.07 11.31
CA GLU A 66 6.26 -8.96 10.15
C GLU A 66 7.56 -9.76 10.31
N ASN A 67 8.08 -9.89 11.54
CA ASN A 67 9.34 -10.57 11.79
C ASN A 67 9.20 -12.10 11.75
N LEU A 68 8.03 -12.62 12.12
CA LEU A 68 7.78 -14.06 12.21
C LEU A 68 6.88 -14.59 11.08
N ASN A 69 6.42 -13.69 10.20
CA ASN A 69 5.44 -13.96 9.16
C ASN A 69 4.15 -14.64 9.71
N GLU A 70 3.80 -14.36 10.97
CA GLU A 70 2.56 -14.86 11.56
C GLU A 70 1.36 -14.16 10.92
N SER A 71 0.29 -14.90 10.68
CA SER A 71 -0.90 -14.36 10.01
C SER A 71 -2.19 -14.77 10.68
N PHE A 72 -3.20 -13.90 10.59
CA PHE A 72 -4.57 -14.16 11.02
C PHE A 72 -5.57 -13.85 9.92
N TYR A 73 -6.75 -14.45 10.04
CA TYR A 73 -7.89 -14.08 9.22
C TYR A 73 -8.73 -13.02 9.92
N ILE A 74 -8.89 -11.86 9.29
CA ILE A 74 -9.87 -10.85 9.67
C ILE A 74 -11.14 -11.11 8.87
N LYS A 75 -12.25 -11.39 9.58
CA LYS A 75 -13.55 -11.59 8.95
C LYS A 75 -14.06 -10.27 8.38
N ARG A 76 -14.59 -10.31 7.15
CA ARG A 76 -15.33 -9.18 6.57
C ARG A 76 -16.64 -8.99 7.33
N ASP A 77 -16.89 -7.77 7.80
CA ASP A 77 -18.22 -7.33 8.16
C ASP A 77 -19.04 -7.06 6.89
N ALA A 78 -20.20 -7.68 6.76
CA ALA A 78 -21.11 -7.51 5.62
C ALA A 78 -21.73 -6.11 5.56
N LYS A 79 -21.68 -5.33 6.65
CA LYS A 79 -22.19 -3.95 6.71
C LYS A 79 -21.16 -2.91 6.27
N SER A 80 -19.89 -3.30 6.12
CA SER A 80 -18.82 -2.40 5.70
C SER A 80 -18.69 -2.34 4.19
N ALA A 81 -18.35 -1.14 3.68
CA ALA A 81 -17.92 -0.98 2.30
C ALA A 81 -16.41 -1.22 2.17
N TYR A 82 -16.01 -1.76 1.04
CA TYR A 82 -14.68 -2.29 0.82
C TYR A 82 -14.20 -1.88 -0.57
N TYR A 83 -13.34 -0.86 -0.63
CA TYR A 83 -12.86 -0.31 -1.89
C TYR A 83 -11.49 -0.86 -2.23
N THR A 84 -11.28 -1.21 -3.50
CA THR A 84 -9.99 -1.68 -4.01
C THR A 84 -9.17 -0.54 -4.61
N THR A 85 -9.78 0.59 -4.99
CA THR A 85 -9.10 1.77 -5.55
C THR A 85 -9.49 3.06 -4.80
N GLU A 86 -8.66 4.11 -4.90
CA GLU A 86 -9.04 5.44 -4.38
C GLU A 86 -10.20 6.03 -5.16
N GLN A 87 -10.24 5.82 -6.47
CA GLN A 87 -11.35 6.28 -7.30
C GLN A 87 -12.67 5.72 -6.78
N GLN A 88 -12.75 4.41 -6.51
CA GLN A 88 -13.95 3.81 -5.92
C GLN A 88 -14.33 4.43 -4.58
N HIS A 89 -13.35 4.79 -3.75
CA HIS A 89 -13.62 5.53 -2.53
C HIS A 89 -14.13 6.93 -2.83
N PHE A 90 -13.47 7.70 -3.70
CA PHE A 90 -13.89 9.05 -4.08
C PHE A 90 -15.29 9.09 -4.69
N ASP A 91 -15.62 8.14 -5.56
CA ASP A 91 -16.96 8.01 -6.15
C ASP A 91 -18.04 7.77 -5.08
N ASN A 92 -17.65 7.18 -3.94
CA ASN A 92 -18.56 6.76 -2.86
C ASN A 92 -18.31 7.46 -1.52
N ASN A 93 -17.57 8.57 -1.47
CA ASN A 93 -17.25 9.26 -0.21
C ASN A 93 -18.13 10.49 0.06
N CYS A 94 -19.10 10.79 -0.81
CA CYS A 94 -19.97 11.95 -0.70
C CYS A 94 -21.37 11.59 -0.19
N ILE A 95 -21.83 12.30 0.83
CA ILE A 95 -23.22 12.19 1.31
C ILE A 95 -24.14 13.03 0.41
N GLY A 96 -25.09 12.39 -0.26
CA GLY A 96 -26.15 13.06 -1.03
C GLY A 96 -25.77 13.44 -2.47
N CYS A 97 -24.60 13.05 -2.96
CA CYS A 97 -24.24 13.19 -4.38
C CYS A 97 -25.03 12.18 -5.23
N PRO A 98 -25.46 12.55 -6.46
CA PRO A 98 -25.95 11.58 -7.43
C PRO A 98 -24.90 10.49 -7.64
N ASP A 99 -25.35 9.23 -7.71
CA ASP A 99 -24.52 8.03 -7.95
C ASP A 99 -23.54 7.62 -6.83
N SER A 100 -23.48 8.36 -5.72
CA SER A 100 -22.62 8.00 -4.59
C SER A 100 -23.33 7.04 -3.63
N ASN A 101 -22.76 5.85 -3.42
CA ASN A 101 -23.25 4.90 -2.42
C ASN A 101 -22.44 5.00 -1.12
N TYR A 102 -22.52 6.16 -0.48
CA TYR A 102 -21.78 6.44 0.73
C TYR A 102 -22.09 5.47 1.87
N ASN A 103 -21.05 4.83 2.40
CA ASN A 103 -21.12 4.03 3.62
C ASN A 103 -20.09 4.56 4.63
N PRO A 104 -20.51 5.05 5.81
CA PRO A 104 -19.59 5.62 6.80
C PRO A 104 -18.61 4.59 7.39
N ASN A 105 -18.87 3.30 7.22
CA ASN A 105 -18.01 2.20 7.65
C ASN A 105 -17.23 1.62 6.47
N TRP A 106 -16.45 2.46 5.79
CA TRP A 106 -15.62 2.06 4.66
C TRP A 106 -14.20 1.67 5.08
N ASN A 107 -13.59 0.74 4.34
CA ASN A 107 -12.18 0.39 4.45
C ASN A 107 -11.55 0.39 3.06
N ILE A 108 -10.33 0.91 2.94
CA ILE A 108 -9.52 0.83 1.72
C ILE A 108 -8.56 -0.35 1.87
N PHE A 109 -8.59 -1.29 0.91
CA PHE A 109 -7.62 -2.38 0.88
C PHE A 109 -6.33 -1.99 0.21
N GLU A 110 -5.23 -2.12 0.95
CA GLU A 110 -3.90 -2.08 0.37
C GLU A 110 -3.53 -3.48 -0.13
N THR A 111 -3.60 -3.68 -1.44
CA THR A 111 -3.02 -4.84 -2.12
C THR A 111 -1.62 -4.50 -2.60
N TRP A 112 -0.79 -5.51 -2.89
CA TRP A 112 0.50 -5.27 -3.54
C TRP A 112 0.34 -4.51 -4.86
N GLU A 113 -0.67 -4.85 -5.67
CA GLU A 113 -0.96 -4.13 -6.90
C GLU A 113 -1.18 -2.64 -6.65
N ARG A 114 -2.01 -2.29 -5.65
CA ARG A 114 -2.28 -0.90 -5.30
C ARG A 114 -1.03 -0.20 -4.76
N TYR A 115 -0.35 -0.84 -3.81
CA TYR A 115 0.86 -0.32 -3.18
C TYR A 115 1.95 -0.01 -4.21
N LEU A 116 2.17 -0.94 -5.13
CA LEU A 116 3.17 -0.82 -6.19
C LEU A 116 2.81 0.25 -7.22
N LYS A 117 1.52 0.38 -7.60
CA LYS A 117 1.07 1.43 -8.53
C LYS A 117 1.15 2.85 -7.95
N ARG A 118 1.09 3.00 -6.61
CA ARG A 118 1.17 4.31 -5.92
C ARG A 118 2.55 4.68 -5.41
N ALA A 119 3.52 3.77 -5.47
CA ALA A 119 4.90 4.08 -5.13
C ALA A 119 5.38 5.29 -5.97
N GLU A 120 6.18 6.17 -5.37
CA GLU A 120 6.75 7.31 -6.10
C GLU A 120 7.57 6.80 -7.28
N TYR A 121 8.40 5.79 -7.01
CA TYR A 121 9.09 4.99 -8.00
C TYR A 121 9.60 3.69 -7.37
N ILE A 122 9.98 2.74 -8.22
CA ILE A 122 10.73 1.55 -7.85
C ILE A 122 12.07 1.54 -8.56
N SER A 123 13.05 0.86 -7.98
CA SER A 123 14.32 0.53 -8.62
C SER A 123 14.64 -0.95 -8.44
N LYS A 124 15.52 -1.48 -9.30
CA LYS A 124 15.88 -2.89 -9.27
C LYS A 124 17.34 -3.07 -9.68
N GLN A 125 18.08 -3.84 -8.89
CA GLN A 125 19.41 -4.32 -9.25
C GLN A 125 19.31 -5.45 -10.28
N ASN A 126 20.31 -5.56 -11.16
CA ASN A 126 20.36 -6.55 -12.24
C ASN A 126 19.06 -6.57 -13.06
N LEU A 127 18.63 -5.39 -13.50
CA LEU A 127 17.34 -5.20 -14.14
C LEU A 127 17.26 -5.97 -15.45
N LYS A 128 16.23 -6.79 -15.58
CA LYS A 128 15.80 -7.40 -16.84
C LYS A 128 14.38 -7.01 -17.11
N ILE A 129 14.13 -6.49 -18.31
CA ILE A 129 12.79 -6.15 -18.80
C ILE A 129 12.48 -7.08 -19.96
N TYR A 130 11.27 -7.65 -19.93
CA TYR A 130 10.77 -8.59 -20.90
C TYR A 130 9.58 -7.98 -21.65
N ASP A 131 9.34 -8.41 -22.89
CA ASP A 131 8.11 -8.05 -23.62
C ASP A 131 6.85 -8.63 -22.97
N GLN A 132 6.97 -9.84 -22.43
CA GLN A 132 5.97 -10.58 -21.66
C GLN A 132 6.64 -11.32 -20.50
N PRO A 133 5.91 -11.67 -19.43
CA PRO A 133 6.47 -12.42 -18.30
C PRO A 133 7.30 -13.64 -18.72
N ASN A 134 8.61 -13.58 -18.46
CA ASN A 134 9.59 -14.64 -18.74
C ASN A 134 9.71 -15.10 -20.21
N VAL A 135 9.34 -14.28 -21.20
CA VAL A 135 9.40 -14.68 -22.62
C VAL A 135 10.68 -14.18 -23.29
N LYS A 136 10.74 -12.91 -23.70
CA LYS A 136 11.89 -12.34 -24.41
C LYS A 136 12.40 -11.10 -23.69
N VAL A 137 13.70 -11.09 -23.38
CA VAL A 137 14.37 -9.92 -22.81
C VAL A 137 14.47 -8.83 -23.88
N ILE A 138 13.94 -7.65 -23.58
CA ILE A 138 14.01 -6.46 -24.42
C ILE A 138 15.02 -5.43 -23.91
N PHE A 139 15.38 -5.51 -22.63
CA PHE A 139 16.40 -4.68 -22.01
C PHE A 139 17.04 -5.41 -20.82
N GLU A 140 18.35 -5.25 -20.65
CA GLU A 140 19.09 -5.76 -19.50
C GLU A 140 20.11 -4.70 -19.05
N ASP A 141 20.13 -4.42 -17.74
CA ASP A 141 21.15 -3.61 -17.10
C ASP A 141 21.83 -4.39 -15.96
N LYS A 142 23.11 -4.67 -16.18
CA LYS A 142 23.99 -5.35 -15.21
C LYS A 142 24.84 -4.36 -14.39
N GLN A 143 24.81 -3.07 -14.74
CA GLN A 143 25.62 -2.04 -14.11
C GLN A 143 24.92 -1.41 -12.89
N ASN A 144 23.69 -1.85 -12.57
CA ASN A 144 22.86 -1.31 -11.50
C ASN A 144 22.66 0.20 -11.60
N THR A 145 22.43 0.68 -12.83
CA THR A 145 22.09 2.08 -13.07
C THR A 145 20.78 2.39 -12.36
N PHE A 146 20.72 3.54 -11.71
CA PHE A 146 19.48 3.99 -11.08
C PHE A 146 18.44 4.36 -12.16
N LEU A 147 17.41 3.52 -12.28
CA LEU A 147 16.31 3.69 -13.22
C LEU A 147 14.99 3.72 -12.44
N PRO A 148 14.40 4.91 -12.21
CA PRO A 148 13.19 5.05 -11.39
C PRO A 148 11.93 4.78 -12.21
N PHE A 149 11.31 3.62 -12.00
CA PHE A 149 10.09 3.23 -12.73
C PHE A 149 8.82 3.47 -11.92
N ASN A 150 7.73 3.75 -12.62
CA ASN A 150 6.38 3.57 -12.08
C ASN A 150 5.81 2.25 -12.60
N ILE A 151 4.79 1.76 -11.92
CA ILE A 151 4.14 0.47 -12.24
C ILE A 151 2.76 0.73 -12.83
N THR A 152 2.45 0.06 -13.94
CA THR A 152 1.14 0.17 -14.62
C THR A 152 0.26 -1.05 -14.39
N GLU A 153 0.86 -2.23 -14.28
CA GLU A 153 0.16 -3.51 -14.14
C GLU A 153 0.93 -4.43 -13.19
N VAL A 154 0.21 -5.28 -12.45
CA VAL A 154 0.79 -6.34 -11.60
C VAL A 154 0.09 -7.65 -11.93
N ASN A 155 0.86 -8.68 -12.25
CA ASN A 155 0.38 -10.02 -12.56
C ASN A 155 1.21 -11.05 -11.78
N GLY A 156 0.71 -11.46 -10.62
CA GLY A 156 1.42 -12.34 -9.70
C GLY A 156 2.77 -11.76 -9.30
N ASP A 157 3.84 -12.45 -9.68
CA ASP A 157 5.23 -12.09 -9.37
C ASP A 157 5.84 -11.07 -10.35
N TRP A 158 5.06 -10.64 -11.35
CA TRP A 158 5.49 -9.74 -12.42
C TRP A 158 4.81 -8.38 -12.33
N ILE A 159 5.56 -7.34 -12.64
CA ILE A 159 5.07 -5.96 -12.78
C ILE A 159 5.42 -5.42 -14.16
N LYS A 160 4.54 -4.60 -14.72
CA LYS A 160 4.79 -3.85 -15.94
C LYS A 160 5.28 -2.45 -15.60
N LEU A 161 6.40 -2.09 -16.21
CA LEU A 161 7.13 -0.85 -15.94
C LEU A 161 6.73 0.23 -16.93
N LYS A 162 6.69 1.47 -16.45
CA LYS A 162 6.76 2.67 -17.27
C LYS A 162 7.83 3.60 -16.71
N LYS A 163 8.41 4.45 -17.56
CA LYS A 163 9.35 5.50 -17.12
C LYS A 163 8.67 6.35 -16.04
N GLY A 164 9.41 6.68 -14.98
CA GLY A 164 8.88 7.54 -13.94
C GLY A 164 8.60 8.93 -14.46
N MET A 165 7.40 9.45 -14.16
CA MET A 165 6.97 10.77 -14.63
C MET A 165 7.86 11.86 -14.04
N GLY A 166 8.33 12.79 -14.87
CA GLY A 166 9.25 13.86 -14.46
C GLY A 166 10.69 13.38 -14.22
N ARG A 167 10.99 12.12 -14.56
CA ARG A 167 12.31 11.48 -14.40
C ARG A 167 12.81 10.86 -15.69
N GLU A 168 12.23 11.26 -16.82
CA GLU A 168 12.51 10.74 -18.16
C GLU A 168 13.99 10.90 -18.55
N SER A 169 14.67 11.91 -18.00
CA SER A 169 16.11 12.15 -18.21
C SER A 169 17.03 11.05 -17.68
N ASN A 170 16.55 10.18 -16.78
CA ASN A 170 17.32 9.02 -16.31
C ASN A 170 17.31 7.87 -17.33
N PHE A 171 16.50 7.97 -18.40
CA PHE A 171 16.31 6.91 -19.37
C PHE A 171 16.95 7.26 -20.71
N ASP A 172 17.74 6.34 -21.25
CA ASP A 172 18.26 6.42 -22.61
C ASP A 172 17.10 6.38 -23.63
N ALA A 173 16.93 7.46 -24.40
CA ALA A 173 15.84 7.58 -25.37
C ALA A 173 15.91 6.52 -26.49
N SER A 174 17.08 5.93 -26.75
CA SER A 174 17.27 4.89 -27.77
C SER A 174 16.82 3.50 -27.32
N LYS A 175 16.53 3.31 -26.02
CA LYS A 175 16.21 2.00 -25.44
C LYS A 175 14.73 1.87 -25.13
N ASN A 176 14.22 0.65 -25.31
CA ASN A 176 12.86 0.29 -24.91
C ASN A 176 12.84 -0.17 -23.44
N PHE A 177 12.05 0.53 -22.64
CA PHE A 177 11.85 0.27 -21.22
C PHE A 177 10.40 -0.12 -20.87
N ASP A 178 9.50 -0.17 -21.86
CA ASP A 178 8.11 -0.59 -21.67
C ASP A 178 8.03 -2.11 -21.74
N GLY A 179 7.87 -2.73 -20.57
CA GLY A 179 7.80 -4.18 -20.46
C GLY A 179 7.71 -4.66 -19.02
N TRP A 180 7.90 -5.96 -18.84
CA TRP A 180 7.68 -6.66 -17.58
C TRP A 180 8.99 -6.97 -16.86
N THR A 181 9.00 -6.83 -15.54
CA THR A 181 10.06 -7.39 -14.69
C THR A 181 9.45 -8.14 -13.51
N GLN A 182 10.19 -9.10 -12.98
CA GLN A 182 9.79 -9.83 -11.79
C GLN A 182 10.04 -8.97 -10.54
N TRP A 183 9.02 -8.70 -9.72
CA TRP A 183 9.19 -7.88 -8.51
C TRP A 183 9.33 -8.70 -7.24
N LYS A 184 8.94 -9.98 -7.28
CA LYS A 184 9.16 -10.92 -6.18
C LYS A 184 9.40 -12.34 -6.69
N GLU A 185 10.01 -13.16 -5.86
CA GLU A 185 10.16 -14.59 -6.06
C GLU A 185 9.77 -15.29 -4.76
N GLY A 186 8.60 -15.93 -4.75
CA GLY A 186 7.99 -16.41 -3.51
C GLY A 186 7.74 -15.26 -2.54
N ASP A 187 8.36 -15.32 -1.35
CA ASP A 187 8.26 -14.29 -0.31
C ASP A 187 9.37 -13.22 -0.40
N LYS A 188 10.31 -13.35 -1.34
CA LYS A 188 11.44 -12.43 -1.48
C LYS A 188 11.07 -11.28 -2.43
N ILE A 189 11.11 -10.04 -1.93
CA ILE A 189 11.00 -8.84 -2.76
C ILE A 189 12.33 -8.60 -3.50
N LEU A 190 12.25 -8.31 -4.80
CA LEU A 190 13.39 -8.13 -5.70
C LEU A 190 13.57 -6.68 -6.15
N ILE A 191 12.74 -5.77 -5.65
CA ILE A 191 12.73 -4.35 -6.00
C ILE A 191 12.86 -3.50 -4.74
N ASP A 192 13.48 -2.35 -4.89
CA ASP A 192 13.43 -1.28 -3.89
C ASP A 192 12.22 -0.40 -4.20
N ILE A 193 11.46 -0.04 -3.17
CA ILE A 193 10.22 0.72 -3.29
C ILE A 193 10.41 2.05 -2.57
N THR A 194 10.30 3.15 -3.30
CA THR A 194 10.26 4.49 -2.72
C THR A 194 8.82 4.96 -2.65
N GLU A 195 8.34 5.15 -1.43
CA GLU A 195 6.99 5.66 -1.19
C GLU A 195 6.92 7.17 -1.38
N HIS A 196 5.80 7.64 -1.91
CA HIS A 196 5.46 9.06 -1.92
C HIS A 196 5.28 9.50 -0.46
N LYS A 197 6.23 10.27 0.08
CA LYS A 197 6.05 10.90 1.39
C LYS A 197 5.13 12.10 1.19
N TYR A 198 3.92 12.05 1.73
CA TYR A 198 3.06 13.22 1.79
C TYR A 198 3.74 14.33 2.61
N GLU A 199 3.81 15.52 2.02
CA GLU A 199 3.69 16.79 2.74
C GLU A 199 2.24 17.02 3.17
#